data_AF-O18126-F1
#
_entry.id   AF-O18126-F1
#
_cell.length_a   1.000
_cell.length_b   1.000
_cell.length_c   1.000
_cell.angle_alpha   90.00
_cell.angle_beta   90.00
_cell.angle_gamma   90.00
#
_symmetry.space_group_name_H-M   'P 1'
#
loop_
_entity.id
_entity.type
_entity.pdbx_description
1 polymer ?
#
loop_
_entity_poly.entity_id
_entity_poly.type
_entity_poly.pdbx_seq_one_letter_code
_entity_poly.pdbx_strand_id
1 'polypeptide(L)'
;MKKGIELARSVAHLELCQDKITFQRRYVAIEFDEDELLDGKSSILAVAVSIYFAIVGLRVPSDLMITGSLNLKGTVIPISGLDKTVKVIKLRITLSGSSSA
;
A
#
# COMPACT_ATOMS: atom_id res chain seq x y z
N MET A 1 0.68 -4.43 13.37
CA MET A 1 0.90 -3.27 12.48
C MET A 1 2.34 -2.75 12.47
N LYS A 2 2.89 -2.27 13.60
CA LYS A 2 4.18 -1.54 13.67
C LYS A 2 5.35 -2.16 12.87
N LYS A 3 5.65 -3.45 13.08
CA LYS A 3 6.72 -4.16 12.34
C LYS A 3 6.50 -4.16 10.81
N GLY A 4 5.24 -4.21 10.37
CA GLY A 4 4.90 -4.17 8.94
C GLY A 4 5.12 -2.78 8.34
N ILE A 5 4.85 -1.71 9.09
CA ILE A 5 5.15 -0.34 8.68
C ILE A 5 6.66 -0.11 8.59
N GLU A 6 7.43 -0.62 9.56
CA GLU A 6 8.90 -0.55 9.54
C GLU A 6 9.47 -1.28 8.31
N LEU A 7 8.92 -2.45 7.98
CA LEU A 7 9.29 -3.21 6.79
C LEU A 7 8.93 -2.46 5.50
N ALA A 8 7.71 -1.93 5.40
CA ALA A 8 7.27 -1.13 4.27
C ALA A 8 8.18 0.08 4.03
N ARG A 9 8.57 0.77 5.10
CA ARG A 9 9.55 1.88 5.05
C ARG A 9 10.90 1.42 4.51
N SER A 10 11.42 0.29 5.00
CA SER A 10 12.72 -0.24 4.55
C SER A 10 12.69 -0.65 3.08
N VAL A 11 11.61 -1.28 2.61
CA VAL A 11 11.46 -1.63 1.19
C VAL A 11 11.30 -0.38 0.33
N ALA A 12 10.45 0.57 0.72
CA ALA A 12 10.29 1.82 -0.04
C ALA A 12 11.63 2.57 -0.15
N HIS A 13 12.43 2.60 0.93
CA HIS A 13 13.77 3.17 0.90
C HIS A 13 14.71 2.44 -0.08
N LEU A 14 14.68 1.11 -0.08
CA LEU A 14 15.48 0.29 -0.99
C LEU A 14 15.13 0.59 -2.45
N GLU A 15 13.84 0.65 -2.80
CA GLU A 15 13.38 0.97 -4.16
C GLU A 15 13.78 2.38 -4.60
N LEU A 16 13.62 3.38 -3.72
CA LEU A 16 14.06 4.76 -4.00
C LEU A 16 15.58 4.83 -4.27
N CYS A 17 16.39 4.03 -3.56
CA CYS A 17 17.82 3.93 -3.81
C CYS A 17 18.13 3.26 -5.15
N GLN A 18 17.39 2.22 -5.54
CA GLN A 18 17.54 1.57 -6.85
C GLN A 18 17.22 2.53 -8.00
N ASP A 19 16.18 3.36 -7.84
CA ASP A 19 15.77 4.39 -8.81
C ASP A 19 16.65 5.65 -8.77
N LYS A 20 17.69 5.67 -7.92
CA LYS A 20 18.60 6.81 -7.71
C LYS A 20 17.87 8.10 -7.31
N ILE A 21 16.72 7.98 -6.65
CA ILE A 21 15.93 9.12 -6.18
C ILE A 21 16.57 9.65 -4.90
N THR A 22 17.12 10.86 -4.98
CA THR A 22 17.64 11.55 -3.81
C THR A 22 16.52 12.32 -3.14
N PHE A 23 16.32 12.09 -1.85
CA PHE A 23 15.32 12.79 -1.05
C PHE A 23 15.90 13.23 0.28
N GLN A 24 15.42 14.38 0.77
CA GLN A 24 15.78 14.85 2.10
C GLN A 24 15.00 14.08 3.16
N ARG A 25 15.56 14.03 4.37
CA ARG A 25 14.84 13.49 5.53
C ARG A 25 13.54 14.24 5.73
N ARG A 26 12.43 13.50 5.74
CA ARG A 26 11.08 14.05 5.89
C ARG A 26 10.31 13.21 6.90
N TYR A 27 9.34 13.85 7.54
CA TYR A 27 8.34 13.14 8.33
C TYR A 27 7.26 12.61 7.38
N VAL A 28 6.94 11.32 7.51
CA VAL A 28 5.87 10.67 6.74
C VAL A 28 4.83 10.20 7.75
N ALA A 29 3.63 10.76 7.68
CA ALA A 29 2.48 10.28 8.40
C ALA A 29 1.76 9.22 7.57
N ILE A 30 1.28 8.16 8.22
CA ILE A 30 0.53 7.09 7.59
C ILE A 30 -0.78 6.97 8.35
N GLU A 31 -1.87 7.18 7.65
CA GLU A 31 -3.23 7.13 8.17
C GLU A 31 -3.99 6.03 7.44
N PHE A 32 -4.82 5.31 8.19
CA PHE A 32 -5.73 4.31 7.66
C PHE A 32 -7.15 4.80 7.94
N ASP A 33 -8.05 4.60 6.99
CA ASP A 33 -9.47 4.84 7.19
C ASP A 33 -9.98 3.89 8.30
N GLU A 34 -10.63 4.44 9.34
CA GLU A 34 -10.86 3.77 10.63
C GLU A 34 -11.81 2.56 10.54
N ASP A 35 -12.57 2.45 9.44
CA ASP A 35 -13.66 1.48 9.30
C ASP A 35 -13.23 0.09 8.82
N GLU A 36 -11.98 -0.08 8.35
CA GLU A 36 -11.54 -1.37 7.80
C GLU A 36 -10.77 -2.21 8.83
N LEU A 37 -11.22 -3.46 9.04
CA LEU A 37 -10.52 -4.46 9.85
C LEU A 37 -9.17 -4.79 9.20
N LEU A 38 -8.12 -4.11 9.65
CA LEU A 38 -6.77 -4.25 9.11
C LEU A 38 -6.20 -5.64 9.42
N ASP A 39 -6.19 -6.55 8.45
CA ASP A 39 -5.25 -7.67 8.45
C ASP A 39 -3.84 -7.10 8.25
N GLY A 40 -3.17 -6.78 9.35
CA GLY A 40 -1.97 -5.95 9.34
C GLY A 40 -0.79 -6.47 8.53
N LYS A 41 -0.83 -7.71 8.01
CA LYS A 41 0.17 -8.21 7.06
C LYS A 41 -0.16 -7.88 5.60
N SER A 42 -1.44 -7.87 5.23
CA SER A 42 -1.89 -7.71 3.84
C SER A 42 -1.91 -6.25 3.35
N SER A 43 -1.73 -5.30 4.25
CA SER A 43 -1.60 -3.87 3.94
C SER A 43 -0.15 -3.41 3.74
N ILE A 44 0.85 -4.24 4.04
CA ILE A 44 2.27 -3.84 4.04
C ILE A 44 2.73 -3.35 2.66
N LEU A 45 2.29 -4.01 1.57
CA LEU A 45 2.58 -3.57 0.21
C LEU A 45 1.97 -2.19 -0.08
N ALA A 46 0.70 -2.00 0.28
CA ALA A 46 0.00 -0.72 0.08
C ALA A 46 0.72 0.42 0.84
N VAL A 47 1.15 0.17 2.07
CA VAL A 47 1.94 1.13 2.86
C VAL A 47 3.27 1.46 2.17
N ALA A 48 3.98 0.48 1.64
CA ALA A 48 5.26 0.70 0.96
C ALA A 48 5.09 1.56 -0.30
N VAL A 49 4.07 1.26 -1.11
CA VAL A 49 3.70 2.04 -2.30
C VAL A 49 3.34 3.47 -1.91
N SER A 50 2.51 3.66 -0.88
CA SER A 50 2.14 5.00 -0.40
C SER A 50 3.35 5.81 0.05
N ILE A 51 4.30 5.21 0.78
CA ILE A 51 5.55 5.86 1.17
C ILE A 51 6.38 6.25 -0.05
N TYR A 52 6.56 5.33 -1.00
CA TYR A 52 7.31 5.58 -2.23
C TYR A 52 6.70 6.76 -3.01
N PHE A 53 5.41 6.71 -3.32
CA PHE A 53 4.73 7.77 -4.08
C PHE A 53 4.73 9.11 -3.35
N ALA A 54 4.56 9.12 -2.02
CA ALA A 54 4.66 10.33 -1.21
C ALA A 54 6.06 10.96 -1.27
N ILE A 55 7.12 10.16 -1.34
CA ILE A 55 8.50 10.65 -1.46
C ILE A 55 8.78 11.15 -2.87
N VAL A 56 8.36 10.41 -3.91
CA VAL A 56 8.58 10.81 -5.32
C VAL A 56 7.72 12.03 -5.70
N GLY A 57 6.61 12.27 -5.00
CA GLY A 57 5.68 13.36 -5.31
C GLY A 57 4.72 13.03 -6.45
N LEU A 58 4.48 11.75 -6.71
CA LEU A 58 3.52 11.27 -7.69
C LEU A 58 2.20 10.91 -7.02
N ARG A 59 1.11 11.02 -7.77
CA ARG A 59 -0.21 10.57 -7.32
C ARG A 59 -0.35 9.07 -7.59
N VAL A 60 -0.88 8.35 -6.60
CA VAL A 60 -1.35 6.98 -6.80
C VAL A 60 -2.63 7.05 -7.64
N PRO A 61 -2.78 6.24 -8.71
CA PRO A 61 -4.02 6.19 -9.48
C PRO A 61 -5.23 5.86 -8.58
N SER A 62 -6.33 6.59 -8.74
CA SER A 62 -7.53 6.45 -7.90
C SER A 62 -8.30 5.14 -8.14
N ASP A 63 -8.04 4.48 -9.26
CA ASP A 63 -8.60 3.20 -9.69
C ASP A 63 -7.72 1.99 -9.29
N LEU A 64 -6.59 2.24 -8.61
CA LEU A 64 -5.66 1.20 -8.19
C LEU A 64 -6.01 0.68 -6.80
N MET A 65 -6.38 -0.60 -6.72
CA MET A 65 -6.53 -1.33 -5.46
C MET A 65 -5.42 -2.37 -5.34
N ILE A 66 -4.71 -2.35 -4.21
CA ILE A 66 -3.56 -3.24 -3.97
C ILE A 66 -3.75 -3.96 -2.63
N THR A 67 -3.41 -5.24 -2.60
CA THR A 67 -3.24 -6.02 -1.38
C THR A 67 -1.98 -6.87 -1.52
N GLY A 68 -1.30 -7.10 -0.40
CA GLY A 68 -0.09 -7.91 -0.39
C GLY A 68 0.81 -7.61 0.80
N SER A 69 1.70 -8.54 1.07
CA SER A 69 2.76 -8.36 2.04
C SER A 69 4.12 -8.37 1.35
N LEU A 70 5.15 -7.94 2.05
CA LEU A 70 6.51 -7.88 1.54
C LEU A 70 7.44 -8.73 2.41
N ASN A 71 8.51 -9.23 1.81
CA ASN A 71 9.70 -9.66 2.55
C ASN A 71 10.74 -8.52 2.61
N LEU A 72 11.85 -8.74 3.32
CA LEU A 72 12.94 -7.75 3.44
C LEU A 72 13.64 -7.41 2.11
N LYS A 73 13.45 -8.21 1.07
CA LYS A 73 14.03 -8.00 -0.27
C LYS A 73 13.09 -7.23 -1.20
N GLY A 74 11.93 -6.78 -0.71
CA GLY A 74 10.91 -6.14 -1.54
C GLY A 74 10.10 -7.10 -2.41
N THR A 75 10.22 -8.42 -2.23
CA THR A 75 9.38 -9.38 -2.95
C THR A 75 8.00 -9.47 -2.31
N VAL A 76 6.96 -9.45 -3.14
CA VAL A 76 5.58 -9.69 -2.69
C VAL A 76 5.43 -11.14 -2.24
N ILE A 77 4.89 -11.34 -1.03
CA ILE A 77 4.64 -12.67 -0.47
C ILE A 77 3.13 -12.94 -0.34
N PRO A 78 2.70 -14.22 -0.35
CA PRO A 78 1.30 -14.59 -0.23
C PRO A 78 0.63 -14.05 1.03
N ILE A 79 -0.67 -13.76 0.92
CA ILE A 79 -1.55 -13.34 2.01
C ILE A 79 -2.74 -14.30 2.13
N SER A 80 -3.33 -14.39 3.31
CA SER A 80 -4.59 -15.09 3.54
C SER A 80 -5.81 -14.24 3.17
N GLY A 81 -6.96 -14.88 2.94
CA GLY A 81 -8.24 -14.17 2.79
C GLY A 81 -8.44 -13.43 1.47
N LEU A 82 -7.66 -13.76 0.43
CA LEU A 82 -7.74 -13.12 -0.88
C LEU A 82 -9.15 -13.18 -1.50
N ASP A 83 -9.90 -14.25 -1.23
CA ASP A 83 -11.27 -14.41 -1.67
C ASP A 83 -12.21 -13.32 -1.09
N LYS A 84 -12.03 -12.98 0.19
CA LYS A 84 -12.78 -11.90 0.85
C LYS A 84 -12.34 -10.54 0.31
N THR A 85 -11.03 -10.32 0.19
CA THR A 85 -10.47 -9.06 -0.33
C THR A 85 -10.96 -8.77 -1.75
N VAL A 86 -10.90 -9.77 -2.64
CA VAL A 86 -11.38 -9.62 -4.03
C VAL A 86 -12.88 -9.35 -4.09
N LYS A 87 -13.69 -9.97 -3.21
CA LYS A 87 -15.13 -9.66 -3.13
C LYS A 87 -15.38 -8.21 -2.73
N VAL A 88 -14.68 -7.70 -1.71
CA VAL A 88 -14.79 -6.30 -1.26
C VAL A 88 -14.38 -5.34 -2.36
N ILE A 89 -13.26 -5.60 -3.04
CA ILE A 89 -12.78 -4.81 -4.19
C ILE A 89 -13.85 -4.76 -5.28
N LYS A 90 -14.40 -5.92 -5.68
CA LYS A 90 -15.46 -5.98 -6.71
C LYS A 90 -16.69 -5.17 -6.30
N LEU A 91 -17.16 -5.32 -5.06
CA LEU A 91 -18.28 -4.55 -4.53
C LEU A 91 -18.00 -3.04 -4.60
N ARG A 92 -16.80 -2.60 -4.20
CA ARG A 92 -16.41 -1.18 -4.22
C ARG A 92 -16.33 -0.62 -5.64
N ILE A 93 -15.83 -1.40 -6.60
CA ILE A 93 -15.83 -1.02 -8.03
C ILE A 93 -17.27 -0.88 -8.54
N THR A 94 -18.15 -1.83 -8.25
CA THR A 94 -19.56 -1.77 -8.66
C THR A 94 -20.26 -0.54 -8.09
N LEU A 95 -20.07 -0.23 -6.81
CA LEU A 95 -20.66 0.94 -6.15
C LEU A 95 -20.12 2.26 -6.71
N SER A 96 -18.81 2.33 -6.97
CA SER A 96 -18.18 3.53 -7.53
C SER A 96 -18.65 3.81 -8.97
N GLY A 97 -18.86 2.75 -9.77
CA GLY A 97 -19.39 2.87 -11.13
C GLY A 97 -20.88 3.26 -11.18
N SER A 98 -21.66 2.90 -10.16
CA SER A 98 -23.07 3.30 -10.06
C SER A 98 -23.29 4.75 -9.64
N SER A 99 -22.29 5.42 -9.06
CA SER A 99 -22.40 6.83 -8.65
C SER A 99 -22.20 7.83 -9.81
N SER A 100 -21.88 7.34 -11.01
CA SER A 100 -21.60 8.15 -12.20
C SER A 100 -22.65 8.06 -13.32
N ALA A 101 -23.87 7.59 -13.00
CA ALA A 101 -25.05 7.59 -13.89
C ALA A 101 -26.20 8.36 -13.23
#